data_AF-A0A9P8KYJ0-F1
#
_entry.id   AF-A0A9P8KYJ0-F1
#
_cell.length_a   1.000
_cell.length_b   1.000
_cell.length_c   1.000
_cell.angle_alpha   90.00
_cell.angle_beta   90.00
_cell.angle_gamma   90.00
#
_symmetry.space_group_name_H-M   'P 1'
#
loop_
_entity.id
_entity.type
_entity.pdbx_description
1 polymer ?
#
loop_
_entity_poly.entity_id
_entity_poly.type
_entity_poly.pdbx_seq_one_letter_code
_entity_poly.pdbx_strand_id
1 'polypeptide(L)'
;MSTSHHNDLELLLVDNNIFPEGFRYPDSYPAPELINLDTILDELSVGRCGQRWYEEKKFRMLQHTNHSLSRSTIMRRVIPILKGSVDDIDLEPDTMNDGGTELDNLNPLVEGVEVVLQPDYFDGVPFTAIDRKIRDALGGIIIPSKHIAAPIAPNFFLEVRKPSGNAVTTKMEACYYGACGARLMHAIQNYGQNRRPKYDEKAYSFSSTYINGLLKIYAHFIVEQDHELGELPGYHMFELKAFNMTNTYDDFINGCCAFRNVRELAAQFRNDFITDANARSRVQCEAAN
;
A
#
# COMPACT_ATOMS: atom_id res chain seq x y z
N MET A 1 -4.47 -22.32 -13.44
CA MET A 1 -5.83 -21.91 -13.80
C MET A 1 -5.73 -20.70 -14.70
N SER A 2 -6.60 -20.63 -15.72
CA SER A 2 -6.55 -19.68 -16.82
C SER A 2 -6.54 -18.24 -16.30
N THR A 3 -5.62 -17.43 -16.83
CA THR A 3 -5.60 -15.98 -16.73
C THR A 3 -7.01 -15.44 -17.01
N SER A 4 -7.68 -14.90 -15.99
CA SER A 4 -8.81 -14.00 -16.22
C SER A 4 -8.30 -12.87 -17.12
N HIS A 5 -9.06 -12.52 -18.15
CA HIS A 5 -8.71 -11.43 -19.03
C HIS A 5 -8.67 -10.14 -18.21
N HIS A 6 -7.82 -9.16 -18.55
CA HIS A 6 -7.69 -7.91 -17.76
C HIS A 6 -9.02 -7.20 -17.55
N ASN A 7 -9.90 -7.27 -18.54
CA ASN A 7 -11.26 -6.74 -18.49
C ASN A 7 -12.09 -7.41 -17.39
N ASP A 8 -11.85 -8.69 -17.12
CA ASP A 8 -12.57 -9.45 -16.09
C ASP A 8 -12.16 -8.97 -14.69
N LEU A 9 -10.87 -8.64 -14.48
CA LEU A 9 -10.39 -8.13 -13.20
C LEU A 9 -10.82 -6.68 -12.96
N GLU A 10 -10.73 -5.80 -13.96
CA GLU A 10 -11.19 -4.42 -13.83
C GLU A 10 -12.71 -4.35 -13.57
N LEU A 11 -13.51 -5.13 -14.31
CA LEU A 11 -14.94 -5.23 -14.09
C LEU A 11 -15.24 -5.77 -12.68
N LEU A 12 -14.54 -6.83 -12.27
CA LEU A 12 -14.68 -7.38 -10.92
C LEU A 12 -14.42 -6.34 -9.82
N LEU A 13 -13.38 -5.53 -9.96
CA LEU A 13 -13.08 -4.49 -8.97
C LEU A 13 -14.19 -3.44 -8.92
N VAL A 14 -14.62 -2.93 -10.07
CA VAL A 14 -15.65 -1.88 -10.15
C VAL A 14 -17.01 -2.38 -9.65
N ASP A 15 -17.42 -3.60 -10.02
CA ASP A 15 -18.68 -4.22 -9.57
C ASP A 15 -18.72 -4.42 -8.05
N ASN A 16 -17.58 -4.31 -7.37
CA ASN A 16 -17.45 -4.43 -5.92
C ASN A 16 -16.94 -3.14 -5.26
N ASN A 17 -17.24 -1.99 -5.86
CA ASN A 17 -16.91 -0.66 -5.33
C ASN A 17 -15.41 -0.41 -5.11
N ILE A 18 -14.54 -1.05 -5.90
CA ILE A 18 -13.09 -0.81 -5.92
C ILE A 18 -12.73 -0.13 -7.23
N PHE A 19 -12.44 1.17 -7.17
CA PHE A 19 -12.28 2.03 -8.32
C PHE A 19 -10.79 2.30 -8.61
N PRO A 20 -10.26 1.79 -9.74
CA PRO A 20 -8.89 2.07 -10.13
C PRO A 20 -8.70 3.52 -10.58
N GLU A 21 -7.45 4.00 -10.55
CA GLU A 21 -7.09 5.32 -11.09
C GLU A 21 -7.54 5.45 -12.54
N GLY A 22 -8.10 6.61 -12.90
CA GLY A 22 -8.64 6.87 -14.23
C GLY A 22 -10.03 6.28 -14.50
N PHE A 23 -10.67 5.63 -13.52
CA PHE A 23 -12.08 5.28 -13.60
C PHE A 23 -12.93 6.53 -13.87
N ARG A 24 -13.84 6.42 -14.86
CA ARG A 24 -14.74 7.50 -15.24
C ARG A 24 -16.05 7.35 -14.49
N TYR A 25 -16.28 8.22 -13.52
CA TYR A 25 -17.57 8.29 -12.85
C TYR A 25 -18.63 8.90 -13.77
N PRO A 26 -19.89 8.43 -13.68
CA PRO A 26 -21.01 9.07 -14.36
C PRO A 26 -21.16 10.54 -13.94
N ASP A 27 -21.65 11.42 -14.82
CA ASP A 27 -21.85 12.84 -14.49
C ASP A 27 -22.75 13.08 -13.27
N SER A 28 -23.61 12.11 -12.95
CA SER A 28 -24.49 12.13 -11.77
C SER A 28 -23.79 11.81 -10.45
N TYR A 29 -22.54 11.34 -10.48
CA TYR A 29 -21.77 10.95 -9.31
C TYR A 29 -20.33 11.47 -9.46
N PRO A 30 -19.96 12.61 -8.83
CA PRO A 30 -18.63 13.16 -8.98
C PRO A 30 -17.56 12.21 -8.40
N ALA A 31 -16.36 12.27 -8.98
CA ALA A 31 -15.21 11.55 -8.43
C ALA A 31 -14.93 12.03 -7.00
N PRO A 32 -14.72 11.11 -6.03
CA PRO A 32 -14.43 11.50 -4.65
C PRO A 32 -13.14 12.30 -4.50
N GLU A 33 -13.13 13.20 -3.53
CA GLU A 33 -11.99 14.06 -3.23
C GLU A 33 -11.07 13.40 -2.20
N LEU A 34 -9.75 13.44 -2.45
CA LEU A 34 -8.75 12.98 -1.49
C LEU A 34 -8.32 14.13 -0.57
N ILE A 35 -8.85 14.14 0.65
CA ILE A 35 -8.77 15.30 1.56
C ILE A 35 -7.35 15.64 2.01
N ASN A 36 -6.45 14.66 2.15
CA ASN A 36 -5.05 14.87 2.56
C ASN A 36 -4.06 14.86 1.39
N LEU A 37 -4.52 15.10 0.15
CA LEU A 37 -3.67 15.05 -1.06
C LEU A 37 -2.46 15.98 -0.96
N ASP A 38 -2.65 17.26 -0.65
CA ASP A 38 -1.56 18.24 -0.61
C ASP A 38 -0.50 17.86 0.44
N THR A 39 -0.94 17.43 1.63
CA THR A 39 -0.04 16.95 2.68
C THR A 39 0.80 15.75 2.23
N ILE A 40 0.19 14.80 1.51
CA ILE A 40 0.91 13.64 0.96
C ILE A 40 1.90 14.10 -0.10
N LEU A 41 1.50 14.97 -1.03
CA LEU A 41 2.38 15.45 -2.11
C LEU A 41 3.57 16.25 -1.58
N ASP A 42 3.37 17.07 -0.56
CA ASP A 42 4.43 17.80 0.13
C ASP A 42 5.43 16.83 0.77
N GLU A 43 4.93 15.82 1.49
CA GLU A 43 5.77 14.79 2.13
C GLU A 43 6.58 13.99 1.11
N LEU A 44 5.97 13.59 -0.01
CA LEU A 44 6.64 12.91 -1.12
C LEU A 44 7.65 13.81 -1.87
N SER A 45 7.66 15.12 -1.59
CA SER A 45 8.58 16.09 -2.20
C SER A 45 9.75 16.46 -1.28
N VAL A 46 9.72 16.05 0.00
CA VAL A 46 10.81 16.35 0.95
C VAL A 46 12.09 15.66 0.51
N GLY A 47 13.15 16.43 0.24
CA GLY A 47 14.46 15.91 -0.16
C GLY A 47 15.26 15.25 0.97
N ARG A 48 14.70 14.25 1.66
CA ARG A 48 15.39 13.48 2.71
C ARG A 48 16.52 12.61 2.15
N CYS A 49 16.41 12.23 0.87
CA CYS A 49 17.41 11.47 0.15
C CYS A 49 18.17 12.39 -0.81
N GLY A 50 19.28 12.97 -0.37
CA GLY A 50 20.13 13.79 -1.25
C GLY A 50 21.11 12.98 -2.12
N GLN A 51 21.90 13.70 -2.94
CA GLN A 51 22.84 13.12 -3.89
C GLN A 51 23.94 12.25 -3.24
N ARG A 52 24.35 12.57 -2.00
CA ARG A 52 25.42 11.83 -1.29
C ARG A 52 25.07 10.37 -1.02
N TRP A 53 23.77 10.05 -0.96
CA TRP A 53 23.26 8.71 -0.64
C TRP A 53 23.23 7.76 -1.85
N TYR A 54 23.41 8.30 -3.06
CA TYR A 54 23.44 7.50 -4.28
C TYR A 54 24.73 7.73 -5.03
N GLU A 55 25.47 6.65 -5.23
CA GLU A 55 26.58 6.66 -6.17
C GLU A 55 26.01 6.63 -7.58
N GLU A 56 26.60 7.38 -8.51
CA GLU A 56 26.28 7.30 -9.95
C GLU A 56 26.37 5.85 -10.48
N LYS A 57 27.23 5.03 -9.85
CA LYS A 57 27.32 3.59 -10.09
C LYS A 57 26.00 2.85 -9.84
N LYS A 58 25.22 3.22 -8.81
CA LYS A 58 23.89 2.65 -8.54
C LYS A 58 22.90 3.03 -9.65
N PHE A 59 22.95 4.26 -10.14
CA PHE A 59 22.12 4.70 -11.27
C PHE A 59 22.43 3.90 -12.54
N ARG A 60 23.71 3.78 -12.92
CA ARG A 60 24.13 2.97 -14.07
C ARG A 60 23.76 1.48 -13.91
N MET A 61 23.87 0.94 -12.69
CA MET A 61 23.43 -0.42 -12.38
C MET A 61 21.93 -0.60 -12.58
N LEU A 62 21.12 0.36 -12.13
CA LEU A 62 19.67 0.34 -12.32
C LEU A 62 19.33 0.38 -13.81
N GLN A 63 19.91 1.30 -14.58
CA GLN A 63 19.70 1.40 -16.03
C GLN A 63 20.01 0.06 -16.73
N HIS A 64 21.16 -0.54 -16.43
CA HIS A 64 21.54 -1.83 -17.03
C HIS A 64 20.61 -2.97 -16.61
N THR A 65 20.25 -3.03 -15.32
CA THR A 65 19.43 -4.10 -14.77
C THR A 65 17.98 -4.05 -15.26
N ASN A 66 17.47 -2.87 -15.58
CA ASN A 66 16.09 -2.71 -16.06
C ASN A 66 15.79 -3.41 -17.38
N HIS A 67 16.81 -3.67 -18.19
CA HIS A 67 16.66 -4.48 -19.40
C HIS A 67 16.55 -5.99 -19.11
N SER A 68 16.62 -6.43 -17.85
CA SER A 68 16.52 -7.84 -17.50
C SER A 68 15.14 -8.41 -17.80
N LEU A 69 15.10 -9.57 -18.44
CA LEU A 69 13.87 -10.34 -18.66
C LEU A 69 13.40 -11.10 -17.40
N SER A 70 14.21 -11.10 -16.33
CA SER A 70 13.92 -11.80 -15.08
C SER A 70 13.40 -10.84 -14.01
N ARG A 71 12.13 -11.02 -13.60
CA ARG A 71 11.53 -10.29 -12.48
C ARG A 71 12.37 -10.47 -11.20
N SER A 72 12.85 -11.67 -10.92
CA SER A 72 13.68 -11.96 -9.74
C SER A 72 15.01 -11.20 -9.77
N THR A 73 15.58 -10.95 -10.95
CA THR A 73 16.79 -10.11 -11.06
C THR A 73 16.48 -8.66 -10.73
N ILE A 74 15.35 -8.12 -11.20
CA ILE A 74 14.90 -6.76 -10.88
C ILE A 74 14.65 -6.65 -9.37
N MET A 75 13.89 -7.58 -8.79
CA MET A 75 13.64 -7.65 -7.34
C MET A 75 14.93 -7.63 -6.52
N ARG A 76 15.93 -8.44 -6.91
CA ARG A 76 17.18 -8.57 -6.15
C ARG A 76 18.15 -7.39 -6.31
N ARG A 77 18.09 -6.65 -7.42
CA ARG A 77 19.11 -5.64 -7.76
C ARG A 77 18.59 -4.21 -7.78
N VAL A 78 17.32 -4.01 -8.12
CA VAL A 78 16.72 -2.67 -8.24
C VAL A 78 16.00 -2.29 -6.96
N ILE A 79 15.17 -3.18 -6.41
CA ILE A 79 14.34 -2.85 -5.24
C ILE A 79 15.18 -2.48 -4.00
N PRO A 80 16.32 -3.11 -3.71
CA PRO A 80 17.21 -2.64 -2.64
C PRO A 80 17.71 -1.19 -2.84
N ILE A 81 17.91 -0.76 -4.09
CA ILE A 81 18.31 0.63 -4.40
C ILE A 81 17.15 1.58 -4.06
N LEU A 82 15.93 1.25 -4.44
CA LEU A 82 14.74 2.04 -4.12
C LEU A 82 14.53 2.14 -2.60
N LYS A 83 14.64 1.00 -1.88
CA LYS A 83 14.42 0.92 -0.44
C LYS A 83 15.48 1.62 0.41
N GLY A 84 16.74 1.63 -0.03
CA GLY A 84 17.88 2.07 0.80
C GLY A 84 18.53 0.93 1.58
N SER A 85 19.72 1.17 2.13
CA SER A 85 20.49 0.22 2.94
C SER A 85 20.16 0.36 4.42
N VAL A 86 20.32 -0.72 5.21
CA VAL A 86 20.17 -0.68 6.68
C VAL A 86 21.26 0.19 7.33
N ASP A 87 22.39 0.38 6.65
CA ASP A 87 23.46 1.30 7.08
C ASP A 87 23.09 2.79 6.86
N ASP A 88 21.96 3.07 6.21
CA ASP A 88 21.42 4.42 6.10
C ASP A 88 20.80 4.79 7.47
N ILE A 89 21.59 5.49 8.29
CA ILE A 89 21.34 5.87 9.70
C ILE A 89 19.96 6.54 9.97
N ASP A 90 19.27 6.99 8.91
CA ASP A 90 18.02 7.74 8.99
C ASP A 90 16.77 6.90 8.61
N LEU A 91 16.91 5.64 8.16
CA LEU A 91 15.76 4.77 7.92
C LEU A 91 15.27 4.17 9.24
N GLU A 92 14.00 4.40 9.58
CA GLU A 92 13.44 3.86 10.82
C GLU A 92 13.64 2.34 10.92
N PRO A 93 14.27 1.85 12.00
CA PRO A 93 14.55 0.42 12.19
C PRO A 93 13.31 -0.44 12.43
N ASP A 94 12.10 0.13 12.43
CA ASP A 94 10.87 -0.52 12.93
C ASP A 94 9.86 -0.93 11.84
N THR A 95 10.20 -0.80 10.54
CA THR A 95 9.35 -1.33 9.46
C THR A 95 9.72 -2.77 9.10
N MET A 96 8.99 -3.73 9.68
CA MET A 96 9.02 -5.11 9.19
C MET A 96 8.48 -5.17 7.76
N ASN A 97 9.10 -5.99 6.93
CA ASN A 97 8.71 -6.15 5.54
C ASN A 97 8.90 -7.58 5.06
N ASP A 98 8.10 -7.96 4.06
CA ASP A 98 8.15 -9.26 3.42
C ASP A 98 7.64 -9.13 1.97
N GLY A 99 7.69 -10.20 1.20
CA GLY A 99 7.24 -10.24 -0.19
C GLY A 99 7.20 -11.65 -0.75
N GLY A 100 6.27 -11.91 -1.66
CA GLY A 100 6.05 -13.26 -2.20
C GLY A 100 5.39 -14.23 -1.22
N THR A 101 4.96 -13.76 -0.06
CA THR A 101 4.11 -14.50 0.89
C THR A 101 2.64 -14.23 0.57
N GLU A 102 1.83 -15.29 0.51
CA GLU A 102 0.39 -15.15 0.35
C GLU A 102 -0.25 -14.56 1.61
N LEU A 103 -1.14 -13.59 1.43
CA LEU A 103 -1.92 -12.94 2.49
C LEU A 103 -3.26 -13.68 2.65
N ASP A 104 -3.18 -14.99 2.82
CA ASP A 104 -4.29 -15.96 2.81
C ASP A 104 -5.19 -15.92 4.06
N ASN A 105 -4.79 -15.16 5.08
CA ASN A 105 -5.55 -15.01 6.32
C ASN A 105 -6.45 -13.76 6.33
N LEU A 106 -6.38 -12.91 5.30
CA LEU A 106 -7.27 -11.76 5.16
C LEU A 106 -8.64 -12.20 4.63
N ASN A 107 -9.69 -11.70 5.25
CA ASN A 107 -11.04 -11.76 4.71
C ASN A 107 -11.02 -11.16 3.30
N PRO A 108 -11.70 -11.73 2.31
CA PRO A 108 -11.73 -11.15 0.97
C PRO A 108 -12.39 -9.75 1.01
N LEU A 109 -12.00 -8.86 0.08
CA LEU A 109 -12.77 -7.63 -0.16
C LEU A 109 -14.04 -7.91 -0.95
N VAL A 110 -13.98 -8.93 -1.81
CA VAL A 110 -15.06 -9.36 -2.70
C VAL A 110 -15.48 -10.76 -2.33
N GLU A 111 -16.73 -10.94 -1.87
CA GLU A 111 -17.25 -12.26 -1.55
C GLU A 111 -17.35 -13.15 -2.80
N GLY A 112 -17.07 -14.45 -2.64
CA GLY A 112 -17.20 -15.43 -3.73
C GLY A 112 -16.08 -15.38 -4.77
N VAL A 113 -15.11 -14.47 -4.66
CA VAL A 113 -13.94 -14.43 -5.54
C VAL A 113 -12.65 -14.73 -4.79
N GLU A 114 -12.00 -15.81 -5.23
CA GLU A 114 -10.70 -16.21 -4.73
C GLU A 114 -9.61 -15.42 -5.47
N VAL A 115 -9.28 -14.23 -4.94
CA VAL A 115 -8.10 -13.46 -5.38
C VAL A 115 -6.91 -13.89 -4.53
N VAL A 116 -5.89 -14.47 -5.16
CA VAL A 116 -4.63 -14.77 -4.48
C VAL A 116 -3.91 -13.46 -4.18
N LEU A 117 -3.87 -13.09 -2.90
CA LEU A 117 -3.16 -11.92 -2.42
C LEU A 117 -1.69 -12.28 -2.22
N GLN A 118 -0.82 -11.95 -3.16
CA GLN A 118 0.61 -12.24 -3.03
C GLN A 118 1.45 -11.07 -3.54
N PRO A 119 1.51 -9.97 -2.77
CA PRO A 119 2.30 -8.81 -3.16
C PRO A 119 3.78 -9.16 -3.27
N ASP A 120 4.45 -8.56 -4.26
CA ASP A 120 5.91 -8.71 -4.43
C ASP A 120 6.68 -8.13 -3.25
N TYR A 121 6.10 -7.14 -2.59
CA TYR A 121 6.67 -6.48 -1.44
C TYR A 121 5.59 -5.74 -0.62
N PHE A 122 5.69 -5.78 0.70
CA PHE A 122 4.87 -4.97 1.60
C PHE A 122 5.58 -4.62 2.90
N ASP A 123 5.20 -3.49 3.51
CA ASP A 123 5.65 -3.07 4.84
C ASP A 123 4.52 -3.22 5.86
N GLY A 124 4.85 -3.61 7.09
CA GLY A 124 3.94 -3.72 8.22
C GLY A 124 4.67 -3.58 9.56
N VAL A 125 4.13 -4.18 10.61
CA VAL A 125 4.71 -4.18 11.98
C VAL A 125 4.87 -5.60 12.53
N PRO A 126 5.70 -5.80 13.57
CA PRO A 126 5.75 -7.07 14.29
C PRO A 126 4.40 -7.47 14.88
N PHE A 127 4.16 -8.77 14.97
CA PHE A 127 2.94 -9.34 15.57
C PHE A 127 2.65 -8.76 16.97
N THR A 128 3.69 -8.49 17.76
CA THR A 128 3.60 -7.96 19.13
C THR A 128 3.29 -6.47 19.22
N ALA A 129 3.32 -5.72 18.13
CA ALA A 129 3.06 -4.27 18.13
C ALA A 129 1.59 -3.91 18.43
N ILE A 130 0.66 -4.84 18.14
CA ILE A 130 -0.78 -4.64 18.32
C ILE A 130 -1.26 -5.41 19.57
N ASP A 131 -2.10 -4.81 20.41
CA ASP A 131 -2.65 -5.44 21.60
C ASP A 131 -3.42 -6.74 21.28
N ARG A 132 -3.37 -7.71 22.20
CA ARG A 132 -4.00 -9.03 21.99
C ARG A 132 -5.49 -8.91 21.68
N LYS A 133 -6.24 -8.04 22.36
CA LYS A 133 -7.69 -7.93 22.13
C LYS A 133 -8.00 -7.43 20.72
N ILE A 134 -7.18 -6.50 20.22
CA ILE A 134 -7.31 -5.98 18.86
C ILE A 134 -7.01 -7.08 17.84
N ARG A 135 -5.94 -7.85 18.06
CA ARG A 135 -5.60 -9.01 17.21
C ARG A 135 -6.70 -10.07 17.21
N ASP A 136 -7.28 -10.36 18.37
CA ASP A 136 -8.36 -11.34 18.50
C ASP A 136 -9.65 -10.84 17.80
N ALA A 137 -9.95 -9.54 17.88
CA ALA A 137 -11.14 -8.93 17.29
C ALA A 137 -11.03 -8.69 15.76
N LEU A 138 -9.86 -8.25 15.29
CA LEU A 138 -9.63 -7.84 13.91
C LEU A 138 -8.72 -8.81 13.14
N GLY A 139 -8.49 -10.02 13.65
CA GLY A 139 -7.49 -10.95 13.13
C GLY A 139 -7.61 -11.22 11.63
N GLY A 140 -8.82 -11.47 11.14
CA GLY A 140 -9.10 -11.67 9.71
C GLY A 140 -9.00 -10.40 8.85
N ILE A 141 -8.68 -9.24 9.43
CA ILE A 141 -8.50 -7.98 8.72
C ILE A 141 -7.05 -7.51 8.80
N ILE A 142 -6.40 -7.67 9.95
CA ILE A 142 -5.09 -7.07 10.23
C ILE A 142 -3.92 -8.07 10.20
N ILE A 143 -4.18 -9.37 10.29
CA ILE A 143 -3.15 -10.41 10.30
C ILE A 143 -3.16 -11.08 8.92
N PRO A 144 -2.21 -10.74 8.02
CA PRO A 144 -2.31 -11.17 6.64
C PRO A 144 -1.93 -12.62 6.42
N SER A 145 -1.06 -13.19 7.25
CA SER A 145 -0.58 -14.56 7.10
C SER A 145 -0.57 -15.28 8.45
N LYS A 146 -0.65 -16.62 8.41
CA LYS A 146 -0.50 -17.48 9.58
C LYS A 146 0.96 -17.61 10.06
N HIS A 147 1.93 -17.13 9.26
CA HIS A 147 3.33 -17.10 9.65
C HIS A 147 3.61 -15.96 10.64
N ILE A 148 3.95 -16.29 11.89
CA ILE A 148 4.17 -15.28 12.95
C ILE A 148 5.33 -14.31 12.67
N ALA A 149 6.26 -14.69 11.79
CA ALA A 149 7.37 -13.85 11.36
C ALA A 149 7.00 -12.89 10.23
N ALA A 150 5.82 -13.05 9.60
CA ALA A 150 5.34 -12.13 8.58
C ALA A 150 4.84 -10.82 9.25
N PRO A 151 5.07 -9.65 8.62
CA PRO A 151 4.53 -8.39 9.11
C PRO A 151 3.00 -8.43 9.17
N ILE A 152 2.42 -7.82 10.20
CA ILE A 152 0.99 -7.58 10.30
C ILE A 152 0.65 -6.12 9.97
N ALA A 153 -0.64 -5.86 9.76
CA ALA A 153 -1.18 -4.54 9.46
C ALA A 153 -0.55 -3.82 8.25
N PRO A 154 -0.35 -4.47 7.09
CA PRO A 154 0.26 -3.81 5.96
C PRO A 154 -0.58 -2.67 5.40
N ASN A 155 0.07 -1.54 5.10
CA ASN A 155 -0.54 -0.41 4.40
C ASN A 155 0.35 0.21 3.32
N PHE A 156 1.50 -0.39 3.01
CA PHE A 156 2.31 -0.08 1.83
C PHE A 156 2.57 -1.36 1.05
N PHE A 157 2.36 -1.32 -0.27
CA PHE A 157 2.55 -2.47 -1.18
C PHE A 157 3.34 -2.05 -2.42
N LEU A 158 4.13 -2.96 -2.98
CA LEU A 158 4.82 -2.74 -4.24
C LEU A 158 4.67 -3.97 -5.14
N GLU A 159 4.26 -3.72 -6.38
CA GLU A 159 4.26 -4.71 -7.45
C GLU A 159 5.35 -4.44 -8.48
N VAL A 160 6.08 -5.49 -8.86
CA VAL A 160 7.22 -5.38 -9.77
C VAL A 160 7.01 -6.28 -10.96
N ARG A 161 7.24 -5.75 -12.17
CA ARG A 161 7.21 -6.56 -13.38
C ARG A 161 8.45 -6.36 -14.22
N LYS A 162 8.81 -7.43 -14.94
CA LYS A 162 9.78 -7.37 -16.04
C LYS A 162 9.27 -6.44 -17.15
N PRO A 163 10.13 -5.98 -18.08
CA PRO A 163 9.72 -5.07 -19.16
C PRO A 163 8.54 -5.56 -20.00
N SER A 164 8.42 -6.87 -20.22
CA SER A 164 7.28 -7.49 -20.93
C SER A 164 6.09 -7.82 -20.05
N GLY A 165 6.07 -7.33 -18.82
CA GLY A 165 4.98 -7.52 -17.87
C GLY A 165 3.74 -6.71 -18.23
N ASN A 166 2.60 -7.16 -17.74
CA ASN A 166 1.32 -6.55 -18.05
C ASN A 166 1.04 -5.36 -17.11
N ALA A 167 1.20 -4.14 -17.62
CA ALA A 167 0.99 -2.93 -16.83
C ALA A 167 -0.45 -2.74 -16.35
N VAL A 168 -1.44 -3.21 -17.11
CA VAL A 168 -2.86 -3.10 -16.75
C VAL A 168 -3.17 -4.01 -15.56
N THR A 169 -2.79 -5.29 -15.62
CA THR A 169 -2.98 -6.24 -14.51
C THR A 169 -2.30 -5.72 -13.25
N THR A 170 -1.06 -5.25 -13.39
CA THR A 170 -0.28 -4.79 -12.25
C THR A 170 -0.82 -3.54 -11.59
N LYS A 171 -1.44 -2.65 -12.38
CA LYS A 171 -2.21 -1.54 -11.83
C LYS A 171 -3.44 -2.03 -11.05
N MET A 172 -4.16 -3.04 -11.55
CA MET A 172 -5.31 -3.62 -10.84
C MET A 172 -4.91 -4.38 -9.57
N GLU A 173 -3.81 -5.12 -9.60
CA GLU A 173 -3.22 -5.77 -8.40
C GLU A 173 -2.84 -4.70 -7.36
N ALA A 174 -2.15 -3.63 -7.78
CA ALA A 174 -1.79 -2.51 -6.90
C ALA A 174 -3.02 -1.76 -6.34
N CYS A 175 -4.13 -1.72 -7.09
CA CYS A 175 -5.40 -1.17 -6.65
C CYS A 175 -6.05 -2.07 -5.58
N TYR A 176 -6.15 -3.37 -5.84
CA TYR A 176 -6.75 -4.32 -4.92
C TYR A 176 -5.98 -4.41 -3.59
N TYR A 177 -4.64 -4.48 -3.64
CA TYR A 177 -3.81 -4.52 -2.44
C TYR A 177 -3.91 -3.23 -1.62
N GLY A 178 -3.91 -2.08 -2.30
CA GLY A 178 -4.11 -0.80 -1.64
C GLY A 178 -5.49 -0.66 -0.99
N ALA A 179 -6.55 -1.17 -1.62
CA ALA A 179 -7.87 -1.27 -1.01
C ALA A 179 -7.87 -2.16 0.24
N CYS A 180 -7.14 -3.28 0.23
CA CYS A 180 -6.98 -4.12 1.42
C CYS A 180 -6.32 -3.36 2.57
N GLY A 181 -5.23 -2.64 2.27
CA GLY A 181 -4.54 -1.79 3.25
C GLY A 181 -5.41 -0.66 3.77
N ALA A 182 -6.20 -0.02 2.91
CA ALA A 182 -7.16 1.01 3.32
C ALA A 182 -8.18 0.45 4.32
N ARG A 183 -8.80 -0.71 4.01
CA ARG A 183 -9.74 -1.39 4.93
C ARG A 183 -9.08 -1.71 6.27
N LEU A 184 -7.83 -2.14 6.24
CA LEU A 184 -7.06 -2.47 7.43
C LEU A 184 -6.84 -1.25 8.32
N MET A 185 -6.36 -0.15 7.73
CA MET A 185 -6.13 1.12 8.45
C MET A 185 -7.44 1.66 9.03
N HIS A 186 -8.53 1.61 8.26
CA HIS A 186 -9.86 2.01 8.73
C HIS A 186 -10.35 1.15 9.91
N ALA A 187 -10.11 -0.16 9.89
CA ALA A 187 -10.48 -1.05 11.00
C ALA A 187 -9.70 -0.72 12.29
N ILE A 188 -8.40 -0.46 12.19
CA ILE A 188 -7.57 -0.08 13.35
C ILE A 188 -7.98 1.31 13.87
N GLN A 189 -8.15 2.28 12.98
CA GLN A 189 -8.57 3.65 13.32
C GLN A 189 -9.87 3.65 14.14
N ASN A 190 -10.83 2.82 13.75
CA ASN A 190 -12.16 2.75 14.37
C ASN A 190 -12.27 1.76 15.54
N TYR A 191 -11.23 0.97 15.84
CA TYR A 191 -11.27 0.01 16.94
C TYR A 191 -11.57 0.70 18.29
N GLY A 192 -12.57 0.20 19.00
CA GLY A 192 -12.93 0.67 20.34
C GLY A 192 -13.55 2.08 20.37
N GLN A 193 -13.95 2.64 19.22
CA GLN A 193 -14.71 3.88 19.17
C GLN A 193 -16.20 3.62 19.46
N ASN A 194 -16.80 4.40 20.36
CA ASN A 194 -18.23 4.30 20.71
C ASN A 194 -19.14 5.07 19.73
N ARG A 195 -18.61 5.47 18.57
CA ARG A 195 -19.31 6.24 17.54
C ARG A 195 -19.32 5.45 16.24
N ARG A 196 -20.18 5.89 15.31
CA ARG A 196 -20.22 5.37 13.94
C ARG A 196 -18.81 5.41 13.32
N PRO A 197 -18.41 4.41 12.51
CA PRO A 197 -17.13 4.41 11.82
C PRO A 197 -16.89 5.72 11.06
N LYS A 198 -15.69 6.26 11.19
CA LYS A 198 -15.29 7.51 10.56
C LYS A 198 -14.76 7.24 9.16
N TYR A 199 -15.46 7.78 8.16
CA TYR A 199 -14.97 7.90 6.80
C TYR A 199 -14.54 9.36 6.61
N ASP A 200 -13.23 9.61 6.70
CA ASP A 200 -12.67 10.97 6.59
C ASP A 200 -12.07 11.28 5.22
N GLU A 201 -12.25 10.37 4.26
CA GLU A 201 -11.83 10.52 2.86
C GLU A 201 -10.32 10.83 2.73
N LYS A 202 -9.53 10.35 3.69
CA LYS A 202 -8.08 10.46 3.72
C LYS A 202 -7.42 9.14 3.32
N ALA A 203 -6.28 9.25 2.65
CA ALA A 203 -5.46 8.09 2.34
C ALA A 203 -4.47 7.80 3.46
N TYR A 204 -4.53 6.55 3.93
CA TYR A 204 -3.62 5.97 4.92
C TYR A 204 -2.95 4.70 4.40
N SER A 205 -3.26 4.30 3.17
CA SER A 205 -2.62 3.18 2.49
C SER A 205 -2.12 3.61 1.12
N PHE A 206 -1.00 3.03 0.73
CA PHE A 206 -0.28 3.37 -0.48
C PHE A 206 0.12 2.11 -1.23
N SER A 207 0.22 2.21 -2.54
CA SER A 207 0.86 1.18 -3.34
C SER A 207 1.81 1.79 -4.36
N SER A 208 2.68 0.96 -4.91
CA SER A 208 3.59 1.36 -5.98
C SER A 208 3.67 0.27 -7.04
N THR A 209 3.93 0.69 -8.28
CA THR A 209 4.28 -0.23 -9.36
C THR A 209 5.65 0.12 -9.90
N TYR A 210 6.45 -0.90 -10.20
CA TYR A 210 7.73 -0.76 -10.89
C TYR A 210 7.77 -1.63 -12.14
N ILE A 211 7.66 -1.00 -13.30
CA ILE A 211 7.63 -1.70 -14.59
C ILE A 211 8.51 -0.96 -15.59
N ASN A 212 9.50 -1.67 -16.15
CA ASN A 212 10.37 -1.13 -17.20
C ASN A 212 11.03 0.23 -16.84
N GLY A 213 11.43 0.39 -15.58
CA GLY A 213 12.03 1.65 -15.10
C GLY A 213 11.05 2.76 -14.78
N LEU A 214 9.75 2.56 -14.98
CA LEU A 214 8.71 3.48 -14.52
C LEU A 214 8.30 3.09 -13.10
N LEU A 215 8.52 4.00 -12.15
CA LEU A 215 7.97 3.92 -10.81
C LEU A 215 6.69 4.78 -10.76
N LYS A 216 5.57 4.21 -10.31
CA LYS A 216 4.36 4.96 -9.99
C LYS A 216 3.96 4.73 -8.55
N ILE A 217 3.47 5.76 -7.88
CA ILE A 217 3.03 5.75 -6.48
C ILE A 217 1.56 6.14 -6.43
N TYR A 218 0.76 5.39 -5.69
CA TYR A 218 -0.68 5.55 -5.56
C TYR A 218 -1.10 5.70 -4.09
N ALA A 219 -2.14 6.49 -3.87
CA ALA A 219 -2.87 6.60 -2.60
C ALA A 219 -4.18 5.81 -2.68
N HIS A 220 -4.60 5.25 -1.55
CA HIS A 220 -5.86 4.50 -1.42
C HIS A 220 -6.65 5.04 -0.24
N PHE A 221 -7.91 5.38 -0.50
CA PHE A 221 -8.81 5.96 0.50
C PHE A 221 -10.21 5.37 0.40
N ILE A 222 -10.96 5.49 1.49
CA ILE A 222 -12.29 4.92 1.63
C ILE A 222 -13.33 6.04 1.68
N VAL A 223 -14.42 5.84 0.95
CA VAL A 223 -15.59 6.74 0.93
C VAL A 223 -16.81 5.96 1.40
N GLU A 224 -17.61 6.59 2.26
CA GLU A 224 -18.90 6.02 2.68
C GLU A 224 -19.88 6.02 1.50
N GLN A 225 -20.53 4.89 1.23
CA GLN A 225 -21.62 4.82 0.24
C GLN A 225 -22.98 5.12 0.90
N ASP A 226 -23.94 5.60 0.12
CA ASP A 226 -25.24 6.02 0.62
C ASP A 226 -26.07 4.82 1.09
N HIS A 227 -26.72 4.96 2.26
CA HIS A 227 -27.11 3.83 3.14
C HIS A 227 -28.34 3.02 2.69
N GLU A 228 -28.82 3.20 1.45
CA GLU A 228 -30.12 2.63 1.05
C GLU A 228 -30.08 1.12 0.78
N LEU A 229 -28.91 0.50 0.58
CA LEU A 229 -28.82 -0.90 0.14
C LEU A 229 -27.81 -1.78 0.91
N GLY A 230 -27.34 -1.37 2.09
CA GLY A 230 -26.37 -2.17 2.85
C GLY A 230 -25.03 -2.34 2.12
N GLU A 231 -24.66 -1.35 1.30
CA GLU A 231 -23.53 -1.42 0.38
C GLU A 231 -22.18 -1.34 1.10
N LEU A 232 -21.20 -2.08 0.57
CA LEU A 232 -19.80 -1.99 0.98
C LEU A 232 -19.27 -0.58 0.70
N PRO A 233 -18.35 -0.05 1.53
CA PRO A 233 -17.74 1.25 1.27
C PRO A 233 -16.98 1.25 -0.06
N GLY A 234 -16.84 2.44 -0.66
CA GLY A 234 -16.05 2.64 -1.87
C GLY A 234 -14.57 2.72 -1.56
N TYR A 235 -13.75 2.02 -2.35
CA TYR A 235 -12.29 2.08 -2.30
C TYR A 235 -11.77 2.77 -3.56
N HIS A 236 -10.97 3.82 -3.39
CA HIS A 236 -10.54 4.65 -4.51
C HIS A 236 -9.01 4.71 -4.59
N MET A 237 -8.47 4.50 -5.79
CA MET A 237 -7.04 4.65 -6.08
C MET A 237 -6.76 5.97 -6.80
N PHE A 238 -5.80 6.74 -6.29
CA PHE A 238 -5.34 8.01 -6.88
C PHE A 238 -3.84 7.95 -7.20
N GLU A 239 -3.40 8.35 -8.40
CA GLU A 239 -1.97 8.43 -8.75
C GLU A 239 -1.35 9.71 -8.16
N LEU A 240 -0.37 9.54 -7.27
CA LEU A 240 0.31 10.66 -6.62
C LEU A 240 1.46 11.20 -7.48
N LYS A 241 2.37 10.31 -7.90
CA LYS A 241 3.57 10.65 -8.66
C LYS A 241 4.02 9.49 -9.56
N ALA A 242 4.72 9.84 -10.63
CA ALA A 242 5.38 8.91 -11.52
C ALA A 242 6.81 9.39 -11.85
N PHE A 243 7.76 8.45 -11.93
CA PHE A 243 9.16 8.74 -12.20
C PHE A 243 9.73 7.77 -13.24
N ASN A 244 10.37 8.32 -14.28
CA ASN A 244 11.18 7.53 -15.19
C ASN A 244 12.58 7.35 -14.61
N MET A 245 12.75 6.28 -13.82
CA MET A 245 13.95 5.99 -13.04
C MET A 245 15.21 5.72 -13.89
N THR A 246 15.07 5.64 -15.21
CA THR A 246 16.17 5.36 -16.14
C THR A 246 16.60 6.55 -16.99
N ASN A 247 15.81 7.62 -17.00
CA ASN A 247 15.98 8.74 -17.91
C ASN A 247 17.13 9.66 -17.48
N THR A 248 16.94 10.36 -16.36
CA THR A 248 17.95 11.26 -15.79
C THR A 248 18.37 10.82 -14.40
N TYR A 249 19.55 11.29 -13.97
CA TYR A 249 20.00 11.07 -12.60
C TYR A 249 19.04 11.74 -11.60
N ASP A 250 18.52 12.92 -11.91
CA ASP A 250 17.57 13.63 -11.06
C ASP A 250 16.24 12.87 -10.93
N ASP A 251 15.68 12.33 -12.02
CA ASP A 251 14.48 11.48 -11.97
C ASP A 251 14.70 10.26 -11.07
N PHE A 252 15.89 9.66 -11.15
CA PHE A 252 16.28 8.53 -10.31
C PHE A 252 16.34 8.91 -8.82
N ILE A 253 17.00 10.01 -8.47
CA ILE A 253 17.10 10.48 -7.08
C ILE A 253 15.71 10.83 -6.54
N ASN A 254 14.94 11.62 -7.29
CA ASN A 254 13.62 12.07 -6.90
C ASN A 254 12.65 10.90 -6.71
N GLY A 255 12.69 9.91 -7.60
CA GLY A 255 11.85 8.73 -7.48
C GLY A 255 12.24 7.83 -6.32
N CYS A 256 13.54 7.64 -6.05
CA CYS A 256 13.94 6.88 -4.87
C CYS A 256 13.58 7.62 -3.57
N CYS A 257 13.70 8.95 -3.54
CA CYS A 257 13.31 9.77 -2.40
C CYS A 257 11.80 9.65 -2.14
N ALA A 258 10.96 9.87 -3.16
CA ALA A 258 9.52 9.76 -3.05
C ALA A 258 9.08 8.36 -2.61
N PHE A 259 9.73 7.31 -3.11
CA PHE A 259 9.46 5.92 -2.71
C PHE A 259 9.74 5.67 -1.21
N ARG A 260 10.79 6.27 -0.65
CA ARG A 260 11.10 6.12 0.78
C ARG A 260 10.19 6.97 1.64
N ASN A 261 9.96 8.22 1.24
CA ASN A 261 9.05 9.13 1.96
C ASN A 261 7.64 8.54 2.06
N VAL A 262 7.11 7.93 0.99
CA VAL A 262 5.77 7.30 1.06
C VAL A 262 5.75 6.08 1.99
N ARG A 263 6.85 5.31 2.07
CA ARG A 263 6.97 4.17 3.00
C ARG A 263 7.03 4.65 4.45
N GLU A 264 7.80 5.69 4.73
CA GLU A 264 7.88 6.35 6.03
C GLU A 264 6.52 6.93 6.44
N LEU A 265 5.85 7.65 5.54
CA LEU A 265 4.53 8.22 5.78
C LEU A 265 3.49 7.12 6.08
N ALA A 266 3.51 6.02 5.31
CA ALA A 266 2.66 4.86 5.58
C ALA A 266 2.93 4.29 6.99
N ALA A 267 4.20 4.18 7.38
CA ALA A 267 4.59 3.70 8.70
C ALA A 267 4.10 4.63 9.82
N GLN A 268 4.25 5.95 9.66
CA GLN A 268 3.77 6.94 10.63
C GLN A 268 2.27 6.80 10.87
N PHE A 269 1.45 6.85 9.81
CA PHE A 269 -0.01 6.69 9.96
C PHE A 269 -0.41 5.38 10.62
N ARG A 270 0.24 4.27 10.24
CA ARG A 270 -0.01 2.96 10.82
C ARG A 270 0.35 2.92 12.30
N ASN A 271 1.50 3.44 12.67
CA ASN A 271 1.99 3.44 14.05
C ASN A 271 1.15 4.34 14.95
N ASP A 272 0.69 5.49 14.43
CA ASP A 272 -0.23 6.38 15.14
C ASP A 272 -1.56 5.68 15.43
N PHE A 273 -2.16 5.05 14.41
CA PHE A 273 -3.41 4.31 14.59
C PHE A 273 -3.28 3.12 15.54
N ILE A 274 -2.17 2.39 15.49
CA ILE A 274 -1.91 1.28 16.41
C ILE A 274 -1.75 1.80 17.85
N THR A 275 -0.99 2.88 18.04
CA THR A 275 -0.78 3.50 19.36
C THR A 275 -2.11 3.91 19.99
N ASP A 276 -2.94 4.60 19.21
CA ASP A 276 -4.28 5.04 19.57
C ASP A 276 -5.22 3.87 19.89
N ALA A 277 -5.22 2.83 19.06
CA ALA A 277 -6.07 1.65 19.26
C ALA A 277 -5.63 0.85 20.50
N ASN A 278 -4.32 0.70 20.72
CA ASN A 278 -3.75 0.06 21.90
C ASN A 278 -4.15 0.81 23.19
N ALA A 279 -4.10 2.14 23.17
CA ALA A 279 -4.54 2.96 24.30
C ALA A 279 -6.03 2.73 24.62
N ARG A 280 -6.89 2.72 23.59
CA ARG A 280 -8.33 2.42 23.75
C ARG A 280 -8.58 1.02 24.31
N SER A 281 -7.85 0.01 23.83
CA SER A 281 -7.95 -1.37 24.33
C SER A 281 -7.68 -1.46 25.84
N ARG A 282 -6.65 -0.75 26.33
CA ARG A 282 -6.28 -0.73 27.75
C ARG A 282 -7.33 -0.06 28.62
N VAL A 283 -7.88 1.09 28.20
CA VAL A 283 -8.96 1.77 28.95
C VAL A 283 -10.20 0.89 29.08
N GLN A 284 -10.57 0.15 28.02
CA GLN A 284 -11.68 -0.80 28.07
C GLN A 284 -11.40 -1.98 29.02
N CYS A 285 -10.15 -2.39 29.23
CA CYS A 285 -9.80 -3.38 30.25
C CYS A 285 -10.06 -2.86 31.66
N GLU A 286 -9.67 -1.61 31.94
CA GLU A 286 -9.79 -1.00 33.27
C GLU A 286 -11.25 -0.74 33.66
N ALA A 287 -12.12 -0.41 32.68
CA ALA A 287 -13.55 -0.22 32.93
C ALA A 287 -14.34 -1.53 33.11
N ALA A 288 -13.76 -2.69 32.78
CA ALA A 288 -14.41 -3.99 32.85
C ALA A 288 -14.02 -4.82 34.10
N ASN A 289 -13.07 -4.32 34.91
CA ASN A 289 -12.62 -4.91 36.17
C ASN A 289 -13.15 -4.12 37.37
#